data_AF-A0A957L367-F1
#
_entry.id   AF-A0A957L367-F1
#
_cell.length_a   1.000
_cell.length_b   1.000
_cell.length_c   1.000
_cell.angle_alpha   90.00
_cell.angle_beta   90.00
_cell.angle_gamma   90.00
#
_symmetry.space_group_name_H-M   'P 1'
#
loop_
_entity.id
_entity.type
_entity.pdbx_description
1 polymer ?
#
loop_
_entity_poly.entity_id
_entity_poly.type
_entity_poly.pdbx_seq_one_letter_code
_entity_poly.pdbx_strand_id
1 'polypeptide(L)'
;VKAILDTYWVQHGGADSVDWVHRLAGRMDVIHLKDMVIQERQQVMAEVGQGNLNWPGILAACAETGVAYAAVEQDICQRDPFESMAMSYN
;
A
#
# COMPACT_ATOMS: atom_id res chain seq x y z
N VAL A 1 -2.87 21.78 1.76
CA VAL A 1 -2.60 20.72 0.75
C VAL A 1 -2.55 19.38 1.48
N LYS A 2 -3.32 18.39 1.01
CA LYS A 2 -3.31 17.02 1.54
C LYS A 2 -2.49 16.11 0.62
N ALA A 3 -1.82 15.12 1.18
CA ALA A 3 -1.07 14.11 0.45
C ALA A 3 -1.93 12.84 0.29
N ILE A 4 -1.59 12.03 -0.71
CA ILE A 4 -2.05 10.67 -0.87
C ILE A 4 -0.78 9.82 -0.94
N LEU A 5 -0.56 8.99 0.06
CA LEU A 5 0.59 8.10 0.11
C LEU A 5 0.28 6.82 -0.66
N ASP A 6 1.27 6.32 -1.37
CA ASP A 6 1.23 5.05 -2.08
C ASP A 6 2.24 4.09 -1.45
N THR A 7 1.75 2.98 -0.90
CA THR A 7 2.60 2.06 -0.12
C THR A 7 3.63 1.35 -0.99
N TYR A 8 3.30 1.04 -2.26
CA TYR A 8 4.25 0.41 -3.18
C TYR A 8 5.38 1.38 -3.49
N TRP A 9 5.10 2.63 -3.86
CA TRP A 9 6.16 3.56 -4.25
C TRP A 9 7.03 3.98 -3.07
N VAL A 10 6.48 4.08 -1.86
CA VAL A 10 7.28 4.30 -0.64
C VAL A 10 8.25 3.14 -0.42
N GLN A 11 7.76 1.89 -0.48
CA GLN A 11 8.58 0.70 -0.32
C GLN A 11 9.60 0.54 -1.46
N HIS A 12 9.18 0.82 -2.70
CA HIS A 12 10.01 0.73 -3.90
C HIS A 12 11.19 1.70 -3.83
N GLY A 13 10.94 2.91 -3.31
CA GLY A 13 11.96 3.92 -3.01
C GLY A 13 12.84 3.61 -1.80
N GLY A 14 12.61 2.49 -1.11
CA GLY A 14 13.43 2.02 0.02
C GLY A 14 13.06 2.61 1.37
N ALA A 15 11.88 3.23 1.51
CA ALA A 15 11.41 3.77 2.77
C ALA A 15 10.31 2.92 3.41
N ASP A 16 10.12 3.06 4.72
CA ASP A 16 9.07 2.36 5.47
C ASP A 16 7.74 3.14 5.37
N SER A 17 6.68 2.45 4.94
CA SER A 17 5.34 3.01 4.84
C SER A 17 4.76 3.45 6.20
N VAL A 18 5.06 2.71 7.28
CA VAL A 18 4.61 3.05 8.65
C VAL A 18 5.17 4.40 9.08
N ASP A 19 6.49 4.57 8.92
CA ASP A 19 7.17 5.83 9.23
C ASP A 19 6.58 7.01 8.45
N TRP A 20 6.31 6.81 7.15
CA TRP A 20 5.76 7.87 6.31
C TRP A 20 4.31 8.21 6.63
N VAL A 21 3.48 7.23 7.01
CA VAL A 21 2.12 7.48 7.50
C VAL A 21 2.17 8.39 8.74
N HIS A 22 3.05 8.10 9.71
CA HIS A 22 3.22 8.97 10.88
C HIS A 22 3.76 10.37 10.54
N ARG A 23 4.72 10.47 9.61
CA ARG A 23 5.24 11.78 9.14
C ARG A 23 4.17 12.64 8.47
N LEU A 24 3.16 12.02 7.87
CA LEU A 24 2.05 12.68 7.21
C LEU A 24 0.79 12.77 8.09
N ALA A 25 0.90 12.51 9.39
CA ALA A 25 -0.23 12.57 10.32
C ALA A 25 -1.01 13.90 10.20
N GLY A 26 -2.34 13.81 10.12
CA GLY A 26 -3.23 14.96 9.91
C GLY A 26 -3.17 15.60 8.52
N ARG A 27 -2.40 15.04 7.57
CA ARG A 27 -2.25 15.56 6.20
C ARG A 27 -2.70 14.60 5.11
N MET A 28 -3.32 13.47 5.47
CA MET A 28 -3.73 12.42 4.55
C MET A 28 -5.13 11.90 4.91
N ASP A 29 -6.08 12.02 3.98
CA ASP A 29 -7.41 11.42 4.14
C ASP A 29 -7.51 10.05 3.48
N VAL A 30 -6.72 9.83 2.43
CA VAL A 30 -6.75 8.63 1.58
C VAL A 30 -5.34 8.09 1.45
N ILE A 31 -5.19 6.78 1.57
CA ILE A 31 -3.97 6.04 1.25
C ILE A 31 -4.24 5.05 0.11
N HIS A 32 -3.29 4.90 -0.81
CA HIS A 32 -3.32 3.84 -1.82
C HIS A 32 -2.58 2.60 -1.28
N LEU A 33 -3.31 1.51 -1.11
CA LEU A 33 -2.78 0.21 -0.74
C LEU A 33 -2.36 -0.53 -2.00
N LYS A 34 -1.04 -0.69 -2.16
CA LYS A 34 -0.39 -1.41 -3.25
C LYS A 34 0.70 -2.28 -2.67
N ASP A 35 0.70 -3.57 -2.95
CA ASP A 35 1.69 -4.51 -2.41
C ASP A 35 2.85 -4.73 -3.36
N MET A 36 3.94 -5.25 -2.82
CA MET A 36 5.16 -5.57 -3.53
C MET A 36 5.62 -6.97 -3.14
N VAL A 37 6.16 -7.70 -4.12
CA VAL A 37 6.87 -8.97 -3.88
C VAL A 37 8.22 -8.91 -4.58
N ILE A 38 9.20 -9.64 -4.04
CA ILE A 38 10.47 -9.87 -4.74
C ILE A 38 10.36 -11.16 -5.53
N GLN A 39 10.34 -11.05 -6.85
CA GLN A 39 10.33 -12.18 -7.77
C GLN A 39 11.53 -12.07 -8.70
N GLU A 40 12.32 -13.14 -8.82
CA GLU A 40 13.52 -13.17 -9.67
C GLU A 40 14.48 -11.98 -9.44
N ARG A 41 14.63 -11.57 -8.18
CA ARG A 41 15.45 -10.42 -7.75
C ARG A 41 14.96 -9.06 -8.27
N GLN A 42 13.70 -8.98 -8.71
CA GLN A 42 13.03 -7.74 -9.12
C GLN A 42 11.89 -7.41 -8.16
N GLN A 43 11.59 -6.11 -8.01
CA GLN A 43 10.41 -5.63 -7.31
C GLN A 43 9.22 -5.70 -8.27
N VAL A 44 8.19 -6.45 -7.91
CA VAL A 44 6.99 -6.67 -8.72
C VAL A 44 5.76 -6.31 -7.87
N MET A 45 4.73 -5.72 -8.49
CA MET A 45 3.46 -5.47 -7.81
C MET A 45 2.75 -6.80 -7.51
N ALA A 46 2.18 -6.89 -6.32
CA ALA A 46 1.36 -8.01 -5.89
C ALA A 46 -0.01 -7.51 -5.44
N GLU A 47 -0.98 -8.42 -5.41
CA GLU A 47 -2.27 -8.18 -4.78
C GLU A 47 -2.06 -7.86 -3.29
N VAL A 48 -2.88 -6.97 -2.73
CA VAL A 48 -2.79 -6.57 -1.31
C VAL A 48 -2.87 -7.81 -0.41
N GLY A 49 -1.84 -8.01 0.41
CA GLY A 49 -1.73 -9.16 1.32
C GLY A 49 -1.02 -10.38 0.73
N GLN A 50 -0.70 -10.37 -0.57
CA GLN A 50 0.04 -11.42 -1.25
C GLN A 50 1.53 -11.08 -1.47
N GLY A 51 1.96 -9.89 -1.05
CA GLY A 51 3.34 -9.44 -1.11
C GLY A 51 4.05 -9.48 0.24
N ASN A 52 4.91 -8.49 0.48
CA ASN A 52 5.83 -8.44 1.61
C ASN A 52 5.74 -7.15 2.45
N LEU A 53 4.75 -6.29 2.21
CA LEU A 53 4.55 -5.10 3.03
C LEU A 53 4.00 -5.46 4.42
N ASN A 54 4.35 -4.64 5.42
CA ASN A 54 3.88 -4.77 6.79
C ASN A 54 2.44 -4.25 6.95
N TRP A 55 1.46 -4.98 6.42
CA TRP A 55 0.06 -4.56 6.48
C TRP A 55 -0.48 -4.31 7.89
N PRO A 56 -0.22 -5.16 8.91
CA PRO A 56 -0.66 -4.87 10.26
C PRO A 56 -0.14 -3.53 10.79
N GLY A 57 1.13 -3.22 10.55
CA GLY A 57 1.74 -1.95 10.95
C GLY A 57 1.18 -0.76 10.17
N ILE A 58 1.04 -0.89 8.84
CA ILE A 58 0.53 0.18 7.97
C ILE A 58 -0.91 0.54 8.35
N LEU A 59 -1.78 -0.47 8.53
CA LEU A 59 -3.18 -0.26 8.88
C LEU A 59 -3.33 0.31 10.30
N ALA A 60 -2.50 -0.14 11.25
CA ALA A 60 -2.47 0.44 12.60
C ALA A 60 -2.08 1.92 12.56
N ALA A 61 -1.01 2.28 11.84
CA ALA A 61 -0.57 3.66 11.69
C ALA A 61 -1.65 4.53 11.00
N CYS A 62 -2.36 4.00 10.00
CA CYS A 62 -3.47 4.69 9.37
C CYS A 62 -4.60 5.00 10.36
N ALA A 63 -4.96 4.03 11.20
CA ALA A 63 -5.99 4.21 12.23
C ALA A 63 -5.56 5.24 13.29
N GLU A 64 -4.30 5.19 13.74
CA GLU A 64 -3.74 6.14 14.72
C GLU A 64 -3.66 7.57 14.19
N THR A 65 -3.36 7.74 12.90
CA THR A 65 -3.15 9.06 12.28
C THR A 65 -4.39 9.67 11.66
N GLY A 66 -5.52 8.95 11.68
CA GLY A 66 -6.82 9.43 11.22
C GLY A 66 -7.01 9.38 9.70
N VAL A 67 -6.35 8.45 9.00
CA VAL A 67 -6.60 8.21 7.58
C VAL A 67 -8.00 7.62 7.42
N ALA A 68 -8.83 8.26 6.59
CA ALA A 68 -10.25 7.94 6.50
C ALA A 68 -10.57 6.83 5.48
N TYR A 69 -9.77 6.73 4.41
CA TYR A 69 -10.01 5.78 3.33
C TYR A 69 -8.73 5.09 2.92
N ALA A 70 -8.84 3.79 2.65
CA ALA A 70 -7.78 2.99 2.06
C ALA A 70 -8.26 2.44 0.72
N ALA A 71 -7.66 2.91 -0.37
CA ALA A 71 -8.01 2.51 -1.72
C ALA A 71 -7.07 1.38 -2.15
N VAL A 72 -7.63 0.22 -2.49
CA VAL A 72 -6.88 -0.83 -3.16
C VAL A 72 -6.55 -0.37 -4.58
N GLU A 73 -5.28 -0.38 -4.96
CA GLU A 73 -4.81 0.00 -6.29
C GLU A 73 -3.75 -1.01 -6.78
N GLN A 74 -3.70 -1.25 -8.09
CA GLN A 74 -2.64 -2.04 -8.69
C GLN A 74 -2.45 -1.62 -10.16
N ASP A 75 -1.26 -1.12 -10.52
CA ASP A 75 -1.01 -0.64 -11.90
C ASP A 75 -0.76 -1.80 -12.86
N ILE A 76 -0.03 -2.82 -12.39
CA ILE A 76 0.35 -3.99 -13.16
C ILE A 76 -0.23 -5.23 -12.48
N CYS A 77 -1.27 -5.80 -13.09
CA CYS A 77 -1.86 -7.06 -12.66
C CYS A 77 -1.14 -8.21 -13.39
N GLN A 78 -0.66 -9.22 -12.64
CA GLN A 78 -0.03 -10.42 -13.22
C GLN A 78 -1.06 -11.44 -13.75
N ARG A 79 -2.34 -11.13 -13.57
CA ARG A 79 -3.52 -11.91 -13.97
C ARG A 79 -4.66 -10.96 -14.31
N ASP A 80 -5.86 -11.49 -14.47
CA ASP A 80 -7.04 -10.68 -14.73
C ASP A 80 -7.23 -9.61 -13.62
N PRO A 81 -7.44 -8.32 -13.96
CA PRO A 81 -7.58 -7.27 -12.97
C PRO A 81 -8.74 -7.44 -11.99
N PHE A 82 -9.83 -8.11 -12.38
CA PHE A 82 -10.94 -8.38 -11.47
C PHE A 82 -10.61 -9.50 -10.50
N GLU A 83 -9.83 -10.51 -10.92
CA GLU A 83 -9.27 -11.50 -10.01
C GLU A 83 -8.31 -10.86 -9.00
N SER A 84 -7.38 -10.00 -9.46
CA SER A 84 -6.45 -9.28 -8.58
C SER A 84 -7.19 -8.38 -7.57
N MET A 85 -8.24 -7.68 -8.01
CA MET A 85 -9.09 -6.86 -7.14
C MET A 85 -9.81 -7.72 -6.09
N ALA A 86 -10.39 -8.85 -6.49
CA ALA A 86 -11.07 -9.76 -5.56
C ALA A 86 -10.09 -10.35 -4.53
N MET A 87 -8.87 -10.68 -4.93
CA MET A 87 -7.83 -11.18 -4.02
C MET A 87 -7.33 -10.12 -3.03
N SER A 88 -7.31 -8.85 -3.45
CA SER A 88 -6.83 -7.74 -2.61
C SER A 88 -7.88 -7.26 -1.61
N TYR A 89 -9.17 -7.47 -1.90
CA TYR A 89 -10.28 -6.93 -1.10
C TYR A 89 -10.84 -7.93 -0.07
N ASN A 90 -10.85 -9.22 -0.39
CA ASN A 90 -11.44 -10.27 0.45
C ASN A 90 -10.44 -10.81 1.48
#